data_AF-A0A2G9T6C2-F1
#
_entry.id   AF-A0A2G9T6C2-F1
#
_cell.length_a   1.000
_cell.length_b   1.000
_cell.length_c   1.000
_cell.angle_alpha   90.00
_cell.angle_beta   90.00
_cell.angle_gamma   90.00
#
_symmetry.space_group_name_H-M   'P 1'
#
loop_
_entity.id
_entity.type
_entity.pdbx_description
1 polymer ?
#
loop_
_entity_poly.entity_id
_entity_poly.type
_entity_poly.pdbx_seq_one_letter_code
_entity_poly.pdbx_strand_id
1 'polypeptide(L)' 'YLKNVLYQYMCSRENLGKEAVTLARVIGTVAKFSKSEMDNVISREESRVAGWVGGTVSHVLTGR' A
#
# COMPACT_ATOMS: atom_id res chain seq x y z
N TYR A 1 -7.14 -10.78 -15.66
CA TYR A 1 -6.22 -10.81 -14.51
C TYR A 1 -5.96 -9.42 -13.93
N LEU A 2 -5.38 -8.47 -14.69
CA LEU A 2 -5.09 -7.11 -14.19
C LEU A 2 -6.30 -6.37 -13.59
N LYS A 3 -7.49 -6.49 -14.20
CA LYS A 3 -8.73 -5.87 -13.69
C LYS A 3 -9.06 -6.28 -12.24
N ASN A 4 -8.83 -7.54 -11.87
CA ASN A 4 -9.08 -8.04 -10.52
C ASN A 4 -8.06 -7.49 -9.51
N VAL A 5 -6.78 -7.52 -9.89
CA VAL A 5 -5.67 -6.97 -9.08
C VAL A 5 -5.86 -5.48 -8.84
N LEU A 6 -6.25 -4.73 -9.88
CA LEU A 6 -6.54 -3.30 -9.79
C LEU A 6 -7.76 -3.04 -8.91
N TYR A 7 -8.83 -3.82 -9.07
CA TYR A 7 -10.03 -3.70 -8.23
C TYR A 7 -9.71 -3.93 -6.75
N GLN A 8 -8.97 -4.99 -6.42
CA GLN A 8 -8.53 -5.26 -5.04
C GLN A 8 -7.62 -4.14 -4.52
N TYR A 9 -6.68 -3.67 -5.34
CA TYR A 9 -5.81 -2.56 -4.98
C TYR A 9 -6.58 -1.26 -4.73
N MET A 10 -7.66 -1.00 -5.47
CA MET A 10 -8.44 0.23 -5.31
C MET A 10 -9.44 0.16 -4.16
N CYS A 11 -10.18 -0.95 -4.03
CA CYS A 11 -11.24 -1.10 -3.03
C CYS A 11 -10.74 -1.49 -1.64
N SER A 12 -9.61 -2.19 -1.55
CA SER A 12 -9.11 -2.72 -0.27
C SER A 12 -7.79 -2.09 0.15
N ARG A 13 -7.29 -1.08 -0.58
CA ARG A 13 -5.98 -0.44 -0.32
C ARG A 13 -5.76 -0.05 1.14
N GLU A 14 -6.81 0.47 1.75
CA GLU A 14 -6.80 0.97 3.11
C GLU A 14 -6.84 -0.12 4.16
N ASN A 15 -7.05 -1.39 3.79
CA ASN A 15 -7.09 -2.53 4.71
C ASN A 15 -6.00 -3.58 4.44
N LEU A 16 -5.26 -3.43 3.34
CA LEU A 16 -4.26 -4.39 2.87
C LEU A 16 -2.89 -4.26 3.57
N GLY A 17 -2.57 -3.10 4.15
CA GLY A 17 -1.27 -2.86 4.76
C GLY A 17 -0.12 -3.17 3.79
N LYS A 18 0.76 -4.11 4.16
CA LYS A 18 1.90 -4.53 3.31
C LYS A 18 1.48 -5.15 1.98
N GLU A 19 0.28 -5.72 1.87
CA GLU A 19 -0.21 -6.27 0.60
C GLU A 19 -0.49 -5.19 -0.44
N ALA A 20 -0.74 -3.94 -0.04
CA ALA A 20 -0.92 -2.82 -0.97
C ALA A 20 0.36 -2.57 -1.79
N VAL A 21 1.54 -2.69 -1.17
CA VAL A 21 2.85 -2.57 -1.84
C VAL A 21 3.03 -3.69 -2.86
N THR A 22 2.64 -4.92 -2.52
CA THR A 22 2.74 -6.08 -3.42
C THR A 22 1.84 -5.90 -4.64
N LEU A 23 0.58 -5.51 -4.44
CA LEU A 23 -0.34 -5.25 -5.56
C LEU A 23 0.14 -4.09 -6.43
N ALA A 24 0.68 -3.02 -5.84
CA ALA A 24 1.26 -1.90 -6.58
C ALA A 24 2.42 -2.36 -7.50
N ARG A 25 3.32 -3.23 -7.01
CA ARG A 25 4.41 -3.81 -7.83
C ARG A 25 3.87 -4.66 -8.99
N VAL A 26 2.84 -5.48 -8.74
CA VAL A 26 2.21 -6.29 -9.79
C VAL A 26 1.57 -5.41 -10.84
N ILE A 27 0.84 -4.37 -10.44
CA ILE A 27 0.20 -3.41 -11.35
C ILE A 27 1.26 -2.68 -12.18
N GLY A 28 2.29 -2.13 -11.55
CA GLY A 28 3.36 -1.41 -12.26
C GLY A 28 4.14 -2.31 -13.22
N THR A 29 4.38 -3.56 -12.86
CA THR A 29 5.01 -4.55 -13.75
C THR A 29 4.15 -4.82 -14.98
N VAL A 30 2.85 -5.07 -14.80
CA VAL A 30 1.93 -5.37 -15.91
C VAL A 30 1.70 -4.13 -16.78
N ALA A 31 1.63 -2.94 -16.17
CA ALA A 31 1.46 -1.66 -16.85
C ALA A 31 2.77 -1.10 -17.45
N LYS A 32 3.91 -1.80 -17.24
CA LYS A 32 5.24 -1.41 -17.71
C LYS A 32 5.67 -0.02 -17.25
N PHE A 33 5.48 0.27 -15.98
CA PHE A 33 6.01 1.50 -15.37
C PHE A 33 7.53 1.54 -15.50
N SER A 34 8.05 2.74 -15.76
CA SER A 34 9.48 3.01 -15.63
C SER A 34 9.93 2.83 -14.18
N LYS A 35 11.23 2.65 -13.97
CA LYS A 35 11.81 2.50 -12.63
C LYS A 35 11.44 3.68 -11.71
N SER A 36 11.50 4.91 -12.24
CA SER A 36 11.15 6.11 -11.47
C SER A 36 9.67 6.17 -11.08
N GLU A 37 8.77 5.80 -11.99
CA GLU A 37 7.34 5.71 -11.66
C GLU A 37 7.08 4.64 -10.61
N MET A 38 7.76 3.49 -10.72
CA MET A 38 7.62 2.39 -9.76
C MET A 38 8.13 2.78 -8.37
N ASP A 39 9.30 3.40 -8.27
CA ASP A 39 9.89 3.85 -7.01
C ASP A 39 8.97 4.88 -6.32
N ASN A 40 8.43 5.84 -7.09
CA ASN A 40 7.47 6.82 -6.57
C ASN A 40 6.19 6.18 -6.00
N VAL A 41 5.65 5.16 -6.66
CA VAL A 41 4.47 4.44 -6.17
C VAL A 41 4.80 3.67 -4.90
N ILE A 42 5.93 2.94 -4.87
CA ILE A 42 6.35 2.15 -3.70
C ILE A 42 6.57 3.05 -2.49
N SER A 43 7.31 4.15 -2.63
CA SER A 43 7.56 5.09 -1.52
C SER A 43 6.27 5.67 -0.94
N ARG A 44 5.26 5.92 -1.76
CA ARG A 44 3.94 6.38 -1.29
C ARG A 44 3.19 5.29 -0.53
N GLU A 45 3.20 4.05 -1.01
CA GLU A 45 2.57 2.94 -0.28
C GLU A 45 3.28 2.64 1.04
N GLU A 46 4.62 2.64 1.05
CA GLU A 46 5.42 2.39 2.25
C GLU A 46 5.21 3.49 3.30
N SER A 47 5.14 4.76 2.89
CA SER A 47 4.82 5.87 3.79
C SER A 47 3.44 5.73 4.43
N ARG A 48 2.43 5.30 3.66
CA ARG A 48 1.09 4.99 4.20
C ARG A 48 1.10 3.84 5.19
N VAL A 49 1.82 2.76 4.90
CA VAL A 49 1.94 1.60 5.80
C VAL A 49 2.69 1.96 7.07
N ALA A 50 3.76 2.75 6.98
CA ALA A 50 4.52 3.24 8.12
C ALA A 50 3.66 4.12 9.05
N GLY A 51 2.78 4.95 8.48
CA GLY A 51 1.79 5.73 9.25
C GLY A 51 0.81 4.86 10.04
N TRP A 52 0.56 3.63 9.61
CA TRP A 52 -0.32 2.69 10.32
C TRP A 52 0.38 1.95 11.45
N VAL A 53 1.62 1.48 11.24
CA VAL A 53 2.38 0.78 12.29
C VAL A 53 2.71 1.70 13.47
N GLY A 54 2.79 3.02 13.25
CA GLY A 54 2.93 4.02 14.32
C GLY A 54 1.63 4.42 15.02
N GLY A 55 0.46 4.18 14.42
CA GLY A 55 -0.83 4.65 14.94
C GLY A 55 -1.51 3.71 15.95
N THR A 56 -1.19 2.41 15.94
CA THR A 56 -1.84 1.43 16.82
C THR A 56 -1.28 1.36 18.24
N VAL A 57 -0.17 2.04 18.54
CA VAL A 57 0.38 2.06 19.92
C VAL A 57 -0.10 3.27 20.71
N SER A 58 -0.54 4.36 20.06
CA SER A 58 -0.91 5.59 20.77
C SER A 58 -2.33 5.61 21.34
N HIS A 59 -3.24 4.71 20.94
CA HIS A 59 -4.64 4.74 21.42
C HIS A 59 -4.95 3.75 22.56
N VAL A 60 -3.97 2.96 23.03
CA VAL A 60 -4.21 1.94 24.08
C VAL A 60 -3.61 2.33 25.44
N LEU A 61 -2.78 3.38 25.54
CA LEU A 61 -2.06 3.71 26.79
C LEU A 61 -2.49 5.02 27.49
N THR A 62 -3.62 5.62 27.15
CA THR A 62 -4.22 6.70 27.96
C THR A 62 -5.61 6.27 28.40
N GLY A 63 -5.67 5.54 29.51
CA GLY A 63 -6.92 4.95 29.96
C GLY A 63 -6.82 3.96 31.10
N ARG A 64 -5.94 4.19 32.09
CA ARG A 64 -6.21 3.86 33.50
C ARG A 64 -5.21 4.51 34.43
#